data_AF-A0ABD7SBU6-F1
#
_entry.id   AF-A0ABD7SBU6-F1
#
_cell.length_a   1.000
_cell.length_b   1.000
_cell.length_c   1.000
_cell.angle_alpha   90.00
_cell.angle_beta   90.00
_cell.angle_gamma   90.00
#
_symmetry.space_group_name_H-M   'P 1'
#
loop_
_entity.id
_entity.type
_entity.pdbx_description
1 polymer ?
#
loop_
_entity_poly.entity_id
_entity_poly.type
_entity_poly.pdbx_seq_one_letter_code
_entity_poly.pdbx_strand_id
1 'polypeptide(L)'
;MFNGDEIGDGGLCAGLSAIWMNLHCAVPDAKVSTRLQTLASPESLHHALIYQRLYCLHHEDSLNLRYSTQGLFEPKSIQSEAFRKISENSLDPILSVESEGREHMNELYGIAREYMPIKSTSSSAEMAEAIATVDGYASLLYQRIHNDKKQRSAHEMSMYRSAQNGMITFFEPNFGEFRFSTKAAAQFLRELKKRVRDRSDIYFNWILTRVRPNIAGTSTPIDVLVDHIKAKYAARLVP
;
A
#
# COMPACT_ATOMS: atom_id res chain seq x y z
N MET A 1 17.77 14.32 -8.40
CA MET A 1 18.68 13.17 -8.14
C MET A 1 18.39 12.76 -6.70
N PHE A 2 17.62 11.69 -6.49
CA PHE A 2 17.34 11.16 -5.16
C PHE A 2 18.34 10.01 -4.94
N ASN A 3 19.44 10.30 -4.25
CA ASN A 3 20.39 9.29 -3.79
C ASN A 3 19.81 8.60 -2.56
N GLY A 4 19.80 7.27 -2.55
CA GLY A 4 19.45 6.45 -1.40
C GLY A 4 18.09 5.78 -1.53
N ASP A 5 18.05 4.66 -2.26
CA ASP A 5 17.00 3.65 -2.13
C ASP A 5 17.23 2.89 -0.81
N GLU A 6 17.21 3.59 0.32
CA GLU A 6 16.99 2.98 1.63
C GLU A 6 15.47 2.73 1.71
N ILE A 7 14.98 1.73 0.97
CA ILE A 7 13.69 1.10 1.28
C ILE A 7 13.88 0.49 2.67
N GLY A 8 13.63 1.31 3.68
CA GLY A 8 14.01 1.05 5.06
C GLY A 8 13.33 -0.20 5.59
N ASP A 9 14.06 -0.86 6.49
CA ASP A 9 13.55 -1.85 7.43
C ASP A 9 12.51 -1.19 8.36
N GLY A 10 11.31 -0.90 7.84
CA GLY A 10 10.26 -0.17 8.57
C GLY A 10 9.20 0.55 7.74
N GLY A 11 9.08 0.29 6.43
CA GLY A 11 8.13 0.97 5.54
C GLY A 11 6.65 0.67 5.83
N LEU A 12 5.76 1.64 5.53
CA LEU A 12 4.31 1.54 5.73
C LEU A 12 3.53 1.18 4.45
N CYS A 13 4.17 0.52 3.50
CA CYS A 13 3.65 0.37 2.14
C CYS A 13 2.29 -0.34 2.08
N ALA A 14 2.08 -1.39 2.88
CA ALA A 14 0.82 -2.13 2.94
C ALA A 14 -0.27 -1.29 3.64
N GLY A 15 0.08 -0.64 4.76
CA GLY A 15 -0.84 0.23 5.50
C GLY A 15 -1.31 1.43 4.71
N LEU A 16 -0.39 2.15 4.07
CA LEU A 16 -0.71 3.29 3.21
C LEU A 16 -1.54 2.86 1.99
N SER A 17 -1.24 1.70 1.41
CA SER A 17 -2.03 1.14 0.31
C SER A 17 -3.45 0.78 0.73
N ALA A 18 -3.63 0.17 1.91
CA ALA A 18 -4.94 -0.16 2.46
C ALA A 18 -5.79 1.09 2.71
N ILE A 19 -5.22 2.12 3.33
CA ILE A 19 -5.92 3.38 3.57
C ILE A 19 -6.22 4.09 2.25
N TRP A 20 -5.28 4.15 1.31
CA TRP A 20 -5.51 4.77 0.01
C TRP A 20 -6.68 4.11 -0.73
N MET A 21 -6.77 2.78 -0.75
CA MET A 21 -7.88 2.07 -1.41
C MET A 21 -9.23 2.47 -0.82
N ASN A 22 -9.34 2.58 0.51
CA ASN A 22 -10.56 3.03 1.19
C ASN A 22 -10.90 4.50 0.86
N LEU A 23 -9.92 5.41 0.92
CA LEU A 23 -10.13 6.82 0.57
C LEU A 23 -10.54 7.00 -0.90
N HIS A 24 -9.89 6.27 -1.82
CA HIS A 24 -10.25 6.28 -3.24
C HIS A 24 -11.64 5.65 -3.47
N CYS A 25 -12.02 4.63 -2.71
CA CYS A 25 -13.33 3.99 -2.84
C CYS A 25 -14.46 4.90 -2.36
N ALA A 26 -14.24 5.61 -1.26
CA ALA A 26 -15.21 6.55 -0.73
C ALA A 26 -15.46 7.74 -1.66
N VAL A 27 -14.40 8.28 -2.28
CA VAL A 27 -14.49 9.46 -3.15
C VAL A 27 -13.50 9.34 -4.32
N PRO A 28 -13.82 8.56 -5.37
CA PRO A 28 -12.90 8.32 -6.50
C PRO A 28 -12.57 9.62 -7.24
N ASP A 29 -13.53 10.54 -7.32
CA ASP A 29 -13.39 11.82 -8.02
C ASP A 29 -12.72 12.93 -7.20
N ALA A 30 -12.31 12.64 -5.96
CA ALA A 30 -11.52 13.59 -5.17
C ALA A 30 -10.22 13.95 -5.90
N LYS A 31 -9.76 15.20 -5.73
CA LYS A 31 -8.45 15.61 -6.27
C LYS A 31 -7.35 14.75 -5.65
N VAL A 32 -6.40 14.32 -6.47
CA VAL A 32 -5.21 13.55 -6.04
C VAL A 32 -4.52 14.20 -4.83
N SER A 33 -4.28 15.51 -4.89
CA SER A 33 -3.65 16.25 -3.80
C SER A 33 -4.43 16.16 -2.48
N THR A 34 -5.76 16.06 -2.54
CA THR A 34 -6.60 15.93 -1.34
C THR A 34 -6.48 14.53 -0.75
N ARG A 35 -6.50 13.47 -1.57
CA ARG A 35 -6.22 12.10 -1.11
C ARG A 35 -4.84 12.01 -0.47
N LEU A 36 -3.80 12.50 -1.16
CA LEU A 36 -2.42 12.43 -0.66
C LEU A 36 -2.22 13.25 0.63
N GLN A 37 -2.86 14.42 0.76
CA GLN A 37 -2.83 15.19 2.02
C GLN A 37 -3.55 14.49 3.17
N THR A 38 -4.71 13.87 2.90
CA THR A 38 -5.41 13.08 3.92
C THR A 38 -4.56 11.87 4.32
N LEU A 39 -3.95 11.17 3.36
CA LEU A 39 -3.09 10.02 3.62
C LEU A 39 -1.83 10.38 4.41
N ALA A 40 -1.29 11.59 4.20
CA ALA A 40 -0.14 12.11 4.93
C ALA A 40 -0.51 12.74 6.30
N SER A 41 -1.77 12.70 6.73
CA SER A 41 -2.16 13.21 8.04
C SER A 41 -1.61 12.33 9.17
N PRO A 42 -1.32 12.89 10.37
CA PRO A 42 -0.87 12.10 11.52
C PRO A 42 -1.77 10.90 11.83
N GLU A 43 -3.08 11.10 11.74
CA GLU A 43 -4.11 10.09 11.95
C GLU A 43 -3.98 8.92 10.95
N SER A 44 -3.90 9.23 9.65
CA SER A 44 -3.69 8.22 8.60
C SER A 44 -2.38 7.47 8.78
N LEU A 45 -1.32 8.17 9.16
CA LEU A 45 0.00 7.60 9.39
C LEU A 45 0.01 6.64 10.59
N HIS A 46 -0.72 6.96 11.66
CA HIS A 46 -0.90 6.09 12.82
C HIS A 46 -1.62 4.80 12.45
N HIS A 47 -2.74 4.91 11.71
CA HIS A 47 -3.48 3.75 11.21
C HIS A 47 -2.66 2.91 10.21
N ALA A 48 -1.88 3.55 9.34
CA ALA A 48 -1.01 2.84 8.41
C ALA A 48 0.05 2.03 9.16
N LEU A 49 0.60 2.57 10.26
CA LEU A 49 1.55 1.86 11.12
C LEU A 49 0.91 0.65 11.80
N ILE A 50 -0.28 0.80 12.38
CA ILE A 50 -1.00 -0.31 13.02
C ILE A 50 -1.29 -1.40 11.97
N TYR A 51 -1.85 -1.03 10.83
CA TYR A 51 -2.13 -1.99 9.75
C TYR A 51 -0.85 -2.68 9.30
N GLN A 52 0.24 -1.93 9.08
CA GLN A 52 1.52 -2.51 8.64
C GLN A 52 2.05 -3.53 9.65
N ARG A 53 1.96 -3.26 10.96
CA ARG A 53 2.40 -4.21 12.00
C ARG A 53 1.60 -5.52 11.94
N LEU A 54 0.27 -5.40 11.92
CA LEU A 54 -0.62 -6.57 11.80
C LEU A 54 -0.39 -7.33 10.49
N TYR A 55 -0.15 -6.60 9.40
CA TYR A 55 0.19 -7.15 8.09
C TYR A 55 1.48 -7.97 8.14
N CYS A 56 2.54 -7.45 8.76
CA CYS A 56 3.79 -8.17 8.95
C CYS A 56 3.56 -9.45 9.77
N LEU A 57 2.91 -9.35 10.94
CA LEU A 57 2.63 -10.51 11.79
C LEU A 57 1.86 -11.62 11.06
N HIS A 58 0.88 -11.25 10.22
CA HIS A 58 0.15 -12.20 9.39
C HIS A 58 1.06 -12.91 8.35
N HIS A 59 2.04 -12.19 7.80
CA HIS A 59 2.87 -12.67 6.69
C HIS A 59 4.23 -13.27 7.09
N GLU A 60 4.77 -12.97 8.28
CA GLU A 60 6.04 -13.54 8.76
C GLU A 60 5.94 -15.07 8.92
N ASP A 61 4.84 -15.58 9.47
CA ASP A 61 4.64 -17.03 9.62
C ASP A 61 4.33 -17.75 8.28
N SER A 62 3.78 -17.04 7.29
CA SER A 62 3.33 -17.66 6.04
C SER A 62 4.35 -17.59 4.90
N LEU A 63 5.31 -16.65 4.94
CA LEU A 63 6.21 -16.39 3.80
C LEU A 63 7.70 -16.43 4.12
N ASN A 64 8.12 -16.67 5.38
CA ASN A 64 9.54 -16.53 5.81
C ASN A 64 10.13 -15.20 5.32
N LEU A 65 9.30 -14.15 5.27
CA LEU A 65 9.69 -12.78 4.98
C LEU A 65 10.05 -12.17 6.32
N ARG A 66 11.29 -11.68 6.48
CA ARG A 66 11.59 -10.78 7.60
C ARG A 66 11.09 -9.41 7.19
N TYR A 67 9.99 -8.96 7.78
CA TYR A 67 9.66 -7.54 7.75
C TYR A 67 10.35 -6.95 8.99
N SER A 68 11.58 -6.47 8.81
CA SER A 68 12.28 -5.87 9.95
C SER A 68 11.49 -4.68 10.46
N THR A 69 10.93 -4.81 11.66
CA THR A 69 10.44 -3.69 12.47
C THR A 69 11.59 -3.03 13.24
N GLN A 70 12.79 -3.63 13.21
CA GLN A 70 13.97 -3.20 13.97
C GLN A 70 14.75 -2.04 13.34
N GLY A 71 14.32 -1.50 12.19
CA GLY A 71 14.93 -0.33 11.53
C GLY A 71 13.98 0.86 11.37
N LEU A 72 12.92 0.96 12.18
CA LEU A 72 11.86 2.01 12.12
C LEU A 72 12.37 3.47 12.14
N PHE A 73 13.67 3.72 12.27
CA PHE A 73 14.27 5.03 12.50
C PHE A 73 15.64 5.21 11.83
N GLU A 74 15.69 5.27 10.49
CA GLU A 74 16.81 5.95 9.79
C GLU A 74 16.31 7.29 9.21
N PRO A 75 16.97 8.43 9.50
CA PRO A 75 16.35 9.75 9.43
C PRO A 75 16.73 10.49 8.15
N LYS A 76 15.97 10.33 7.04
CA LYS A 76 16.27 11.10 5.81
C LYS A 76 15.06 11.61 5.02
N SER A 77 13.82 11.48 5.50
CA SER A 77 12.64 12.03 4.81
C SER A 77 11.76 12.86 5.75
N ILE A 78 11.02 13.85 5.22
CA ILE A 78 10.08 14.69 5.99
C ILE A 78 9.03 13.83 6.74
N GLN A 79 8.80 12.61 6.25
CA GLN A 79 7.99 11.60 6.90
C GLN A 79 8.60 11.13 8.24
N SER A 80 9.91 10.91 8.35
CA SER A 80 10.55 10.30 9.54
C SER A 80 10.43 11.13 10.82
N GLU A 81 10.44 12.46 10.74
CA GLU A 81 10.34 13.36 11.91
C GLU A 81 8.92 13.39 12.51
N ALA A 82 7.90 13.38 11.66
CA ALA A 82 6.50 13.29 12.08
C ALA A 82 6.19 11.93 12.71
N PHE A 83 6.80 10.86 12.18
CA PHE A 83 6.67 9.50 12.70
C PHE A 83 7.31 9.30 14.08
N ARG A 84 8.52 9.85 14.32
CA ARG A 84 9.20 9.75 15.63
C ARG A 84 8.32 10.25 16.77
N LYS A 85 7.62 11.37 16.55
CA LYS A 85 6.72 11.96 17.55
C LYS A 85 5.46 11.12 17.84
N ILE A 86 5.02 10.29 16.90
CA ILE A 86 3.85 9.42 17.06
C ILE A 86 4.25 8.11 17.77
N SER A 87 5.41 7.53 17.42
CA SER A 87 5.90 6.28 18.02
C SER A 87 6.33 6.42 19.48
N GLU A 88 6.87 7.58 19.88
CA GLU A 88 7.32 7.84 21.26
C GLU A 88 6.15 7.95 22.26
N ASN A 89 4.91 8.10 21.79
CA ASN A 89 3.73 8.39 22.63
C ASN A 89 2.69 7.26 22.71
N SER A 90 2.88 6.10 22.07
CA SER A 90 1.79 5.11 21.89
C SER A 90 2.26 3.65 21.87
N LEU A 91 2.89 3.16 22.95
CA LEU A 91 3.42 1.79 22.99
C LEU A 91 2.68 0.78 23.89
N ASP A 92 1.85 1.22 24.85
CA ASP A 92 1.37 0.30 25.89
C ASP A 92 0.05 -0.48 25.62
N PRO A 93 -0.93 -0.02 24.79
CA PRO A 93 -2.16 -0.81 24.57
C PRO A 93 -2.08 -1.88 23.47
N ILE A 94 -1.00 -1.93 22.67
CA ILE A 94 -1.01 -2.63 21.36
C ILE A 94 -0.88 -4.16 21.50
N LEU A 95 -0.22 -4.66 22.54
CA LEU A 95 0.14 -6.08 22.67
C LEU A 95 -1.05 -7.04 22.84
N SER A 96 -2.18 -6.58 23.39
CA SER A 96 -3.39 -7.41 23.54
C SER A 96 -4.22 -7.52 22.26
N VAL A 97 -4.02 -6.63 21.29
CA VAL A 97 -4.78 -6.56 20.02
C VAL A 97 -4.07 -7.34 18.91
N GLU A 98 -2.80 -7.70 19.09
CA GLU A 98 -1.97 -8.31 18.06
C GLU A 98 -2.36 -9.76 17.72
N SER A 99 -2.90 -10.55 18.65
CA SER A 99 -3.31 -11.94 18.37
C SER A 99 -4.64 -12.04 17.61
N GLU A 100 -5.68 -11.34 18.07
CA GLU A 100 -7.00 -11.32 17.42
C GLU A 100 -7.03 -10.45 16.16
N GLY A 101 -6.30 -9.32 16.18
CA GLY A 101 -6.19 -8.38 15.07
C GLY A 101 -5.39 -8.93 13.89
N ARG A 102 -4.59 -9.98 14.09
CA ARG A 102 -3.82 -10.61 13.01
C ARG A 102 -4.71 -11.33 12.00
N GLU A 103 -5.66 -12.14 12.47
CA GLU A 103 -6.57 -12.91 11.60
C GLU A 103 -7.64 -12.02 10.95
N HIS A 104 -8.03 -10.94 11.64
CA HIS A 104 -9.10 -10.03 11.20
C HIS A 104 -8.60 -8.67 10.73
N MET A 105 -7.29 -8.45 10.56
CA MET A 105 -6.68 -7.15 10.18
C MET A 105 -7.38 -6.51 8.97
N ASN A 106 -7.58 -7.33 7.95
CA ASN A 106 -8.22 -6.96 6.70
C ASN A 106 -9.64 -6.45 6.97
N GLU A 107 -10.43 -7.20 7.74
CA GLU A 107 -11.79 -6.81 8.13
C GLU A 107 -11.81 -5.54 9.00
N LEU A 108 -10.92 -5.44 9.99
CA LEU A 108 -10.79 -4.29 10.89
C LEU A 108 -10.59 -2.97 10.11
N TYR A 109 -9.83 -3.01 9.02
CA TYR A 109 -9.54 -1.85 8.17
C TYR A 109 -10.40 -1.78 6.89
N GLY A 110 -11.50 -2.53 6.84
CA GLY A 110 -12.44 -2.49 5.72
C GLY A 110 -11.81 -2.91 4.39
N ILE A 111 -10.93 -3.91 4.40
CA ILE A 111 -10.28 -4.46 3.21
C ILE A 111 -10.52 -5.96 3.17
N ALA A 112 -11.17 -6.48 2.12
CA ALA A 112 -11.21 -7.92 1.85
C ALA A 112 -10.19 -8.27 0.76
N ARG A 113 -9.25 -9.16 1.06
CA ARG A 113 -8.20 -9.61 0.13
C ARG A 113 -8.42 -11.07 -0.25
N GLU A 114 -8.31 -11.38 -1.53
CA GLU A 114 -8.39 -12.77 -1.98
C GLU A 114 -7.15 -13.55 -1.52
N TYR A 115 -7.36 -14.80 -1.06
CA TYR A 115 -6.28 -15.64 -0.53
C TYR A 115 -5.25 -16.00 -1.61
N MET A 116 -5.71 -16.27 -2.84
CA MET A 116 -4.86 -16.67 -3.95
C MET A 116 -4.51 -15.48 -4.85
N PRO A 117 -3.24 -15.28 -5.21
CA PRO A 117 -2.86 -14.31 -6.23
C PRO A 117 -3.49 -14.64 -7.58
N ILE A 118 -3.91 -13.60 -8.30
CA ILE A 118 -4.36 -13.69 -9.70
C ILE A 118 -3.17 -14.07 -10.59
N LYS A 119 -2.01 -13.47 -10.33
CA LYS A 119 -0.79 -13.67 -11.11
C LYS A 119 0.43 -13.48 -10.22
N SER A 120 1.44 -14.34 -10.43
CA SER A 120 2.79 -14.19 -9.91
C SER A 120 3.77 -14.37 -11.07
N THR A 121 4.59 -13.36 -11.39
CA THR A 121 5.50 -13.39 -12.55
C THR A 121 6.63 -12.38 -12.42
N SER A 122 7.79 -12.70 -12.99
CA SER A 122 8.90 -11.75 -13.10
C SER A 122 8.76 -10.79 -14.30
N SER A 123 7.81 -11.04 -15.21
CA SER A 123 7.59 -10.27 -16.44
C SER A 123 6.65 -9.08 -16.22
N SER A 124 7.14 -7.86 -16.44
CA SER A 124 6.29 -6.65 -16.40
C SER A 124 5.21 -6.64 -17.48
N ALA A 125 5.41 -7.33 -18.61
CA ALA A 125 4.42 -7.42 -19.67
C ALA A 125 3.26 -8.33 -19.27
N GLU A 126 3.56 -9.55 -18.81
CA GLU A 126 2.53 -10.48 -18.32
C GLU A 126 1.78 -9.93 -17.12
N MET A 127 2.47 -9.18 -16.24
CA MET A 127 1.80 -8.54 -15.11
C MET A 127 0.84 -7.44 -15.59
N ALA A 128 1.22 -6.64 -16.58
CA ALA A 128 0.32 -5.64 -17.16
C ALA A 128 -0.91 -6.27 -17.85
N GLU A 129 -0.74 -7.43 -18.50
CA GLU A 129 -1.87 -8.20 -19.04
C GLU A 129 -2.79 -8.71 -17.92
N ALA A 130 -2.24 -9.21 -16.82
CA ALA A 130 -3.04 -9.63 -15.67
C ALA A 130 -3.78 -8.45 -15.01
N ILE A 131 -3.14 -7.28 -14.91
CA ILE A 131 -3.79 -6.05 -14.42
C ILE A 131 -4.99 -5.67 -15.30
N ALA A 132 -4.90 -5.89 -16.62
CA ALA A 132 -5.98 -5.58 -17.56
C ALA A 132 -7.25 -6.40 -17.32
N THR A 133 -7.16 -7.56 -16.65
CA THR A 133 -8.31 -8.44 -16.36
C THR A 133 -8.98 -8.12 -15.02
N VAL A 134 -8.41 -7.19 -14.24
CA VAL A 134 -8.99 -6.74 -12.98
C VAL A 134 -9.86 -5.52 -13.21
N ASP A 135 -11.16 -5.65 -13.00
CA ASP A 135 -12.02 -4.51 -12.72
C ASP A 135 -12.08 -4.28 -11.20
N GLY A 136 -11.92 -3.04 -10.77
CA GLY A 136 -11.90 -2.66 -9.34
C GLY A 136 -10.49 -2.62 -8.75
N TYR A 137 -10.38 -2.98 -7.47
CA TYR A 137 -9.15 -2.81 -6.70
C TYR A 137 -8.27 -4.06 -6.71
N ALA A 138 -6.97 -3.83 -6.69
CA ALA A 138 -5.98 -4.87 -6.47
C ALA A 138 -4.77 -4.30 -5.73
N SER A 139 -4.09 -5.21 -5.04
CA SER A 139 -2.76 -5.00 -4.53
C SER A 139 -1.74 -5.56 -5.51
N LEU A 140 -0.69 -4.79 -5.75
CA LEU A 140 0.45 -5.20 -6.54
C LEU A 140 1.68 -5.18 -5.64
N LEU A 141 2.19 -6.37 -5.33
CA LEU A 141 3.46 -6.51 -4.62
C LEU A 141 4.60 -6.72 -5.61
N TYR A 142 5.77 -6.19 -5.27
CA TYR A 142 7.02 -6.72 -5.81
C TYR A 142 7.93 -7.24 -4.70
N GLN A 143 8.55 -8.38 -4.97
CA GLN A 143 9.51 -9.02 -4.09
C GLN A 143 10.91 -8.94 -4.70
N ARG A 144 11.87 -8.57 -3.86
CA ARG A 144 13.31 -8.64 -4.14
C ARG A 144 13.90 -9.77 -3.32
N ILE A 145 14.48 -10.74 -4.00
CA ILE A 145 15.17 -11.88 -3.36
C ILE A 145 16.65 -11.77 -3.74
N HIS A 146 17.49 -11.56 -2.74
CA HIS A 146 18.94 -11.56 -2.94
C HIS A 146 19.46 -12.99 -3.12
N ASN A 147 20.53 -13.16 -3.88
CA ASN A 147 21.12 -14.47 -4.18
C ASN A 147 21.50 -15.30 -2.93
N ASP A 148 21.77 -14.66 -1.79
CA ASP A 148 21.99 -15.36 -0.51
C ASP A 148 20.69 -15.96 0.09
N LYS A 149 19.54 -15.80 -0.57
CA LYS A 149 18.18 -16.32 -0.25
C LYS A 149 17.63 -16.02 1.15
N LYS A 150 18.46 -15.49 2.07
CA LYS A 150 18.16 -15.11 3.45
C LYS A 150 17.62 -13.69 3.57
N GLN A 151 17.86 -12.85 2.57
CA GLN A 151 17.33 -11.49 2.51
C GLN A 151 16.24 -11.41 1.44
N ARG A 152 15.01 -11.21 1.91
CA ARG A 152 13.84 -10.98 1.09
C ARG A 152 13.24 -9.66 1.54
N SER A 153 13.04 -8.72 0.61
CA SER A 153 12.23 -7.54 0.84
C SER A 153 11.02 -7.57 -0.08
N ALA A 154 9.90 -7.08 0.42
CA ALA A 154 8.67 -6.93 -0.34
C ALA A 154 8.17 -5.50 -0.19
N HIS A 155 7.53 -5.00 -1.23
CA HIS A 155 6.91 -3.69 -1.23
C HIS A 155 5.53 -3.80 -1.86
N GLU A 156 4.55 -3.16 -1.24
CA GLU A 156 3.16 -3.18 -1.68
C GLU A 156 2.73 -1.83 -2.27
N MET A 157 2.11 -1.92 -3.45
CA MET A 157 1.40 -0.85 -4.13
C MET A 157 -0.07 -1.23 -4.24
N SER A 158 -0.92 -0.24 -4.48
CA SER A 158 -2.33 -0.48 -4.74
C SER A 158 -2.75 0.10 -6.08
N MET A 159 -3.82 -0.46 -6.64
CA MET A 159 -4.42 0.04 -7.86
C MET A 159 -5.94 -0.06 -7.85
N TYR A 160 -6.56 0.79 -8.65
CA TYR A 160 -7.94 0.70 -9.07
C TYR A 160 -8.00 0.75 -10.59
N ARG A 161 -8.70 -0.18 -11.24
CA ARG A 161 -9.00 -0.11 -12.68
C ARG A 161 -10.48 0.08 -12.90
N SER A 162 -10.84 1.13 -13.63
CA SER A 162 -12.21 1.44 -13.99
C SER A 162 -12.70 0.51 -15.10
N ALA A 163 -13.80 -0.20 -14.85
CA ALA A 163 -14.47 -1.03 -15.86
C ALA A 163 -15.02 -0.23 -17.04
N GLN A 164 -15.32 1.06 -16.82
CA GLN A 164 -15.97 1.91 -17.83
C GLN A 164 -15.00 2.36 -18.94
N ASN A 165 -13.76 2.69 -18.58
CA ASN A 165 -12.79 3.28 -19.51
C ASN A 165 -11.43 2.58 -19.52
N GLY A 166 -11.22 1.54 -18.70
CA GLY A 166 -9.97 0.79 -18.63
C GLY A 166 -8.78 1.61 -18.14
N MET A 167 -9.01 2.79 -17.56
CA MET A 167 -7.98 3.58 -16.90
C MET A 167 -7.62 2.96 -15.56
N ILE A 168 -6.33 2.97 -15.26
CA ILE A 168 -5.78 2.46 -14.01
C ILE A 168 -5.27 3.65 -13.20
N THR A 169 -5.69 3.72 -11.96
CA THR A 169 -5.11 4.58 -10.94
C THR A 169 -4.22 3.73 -10.06
N PHE A 170 -2.91 3.99 -10.05
CA PHE A 170 -1.93 3.38 -9.16
C PHE A 170 -1.63 4.32 -8.01
N PHE A 171 -1.47 3.76 -6.82
CA PHE A 171 -0.85 4.43 -5.70
C PHE A 171 0.41 3.68 -5.29
N GLU A 172 1.51 4.42 -5.32
CA GLU A 172 2.82 3.97 -4.89
C GLU A 172 3.24 4.75 -3.65
N PRO A 173 3.32 4.13 -2.46
CA PRO A 173 3.65 4.82 -1.21
C PRO A 173 4.88 5.75 -1.28
N ASN A 174 5.89 5.41 -2.09
CA ASN A 174 7.11 6.22 -2.22
C ASN A 174 7.01 7.35 -3.27
N PHE A 175 6.04 7.29 -4.20
CA PHE A 175 5.98 8.21 -5.34
C PHE A 175 4.64 8.94 -5.53
N GLY A 176 3.57 8.49 -4.87
CA GLY A 176 2.24 9.08 -4.95
C GLY A 176 1.30 8.36 -5.90
N GLU A 177 0.32 9.09 -6.43
CA GLU A 177 -0.76 8.54 -7.26
C GLU A 177 -0.54 8.85 -8.75
N PHE A 178 -0.71 7.84 -9.60
CA PHE A 178 -0.52 7.89 -11.05
C PHE A 178 -1.78 7.39 -11.75
N ARG A 179 -2.16 8.02 -12.86
CA ARG A 179 -3.28 7.56 -13.67
C ARG A 179 -2.87 7.39 -15.12
N PHE A 180 -3.08 6.21 -15.66
CA PHE A 180 -2.71 5.88 -17.03
C PHE A 180 -3.61 4.81 -17.64
N SER A 181 -3.55 4.63 -18.96
CA SER A 181 -4.32 3.60 -19.66
C SER A 181 -3.71 2.21 -19.44
N THR A 182 -4.53 1.16 -19.60
CA THR A 182 -4.04 -0.23 -19.54
C THR A 182 -2.83 -0.48 -20.48
N LYS A 183 -2.82 0.13 -21.68
CA LYS A 183 -1.69 0.01 -22.64
C LYS A 183 -0.36 0.56 -22.09
N ALA A 184 -0.42 1.59 -21.23
CA ALA A 184 0.77 2.20 -20.63
C ALA A 184 1.29 1.45 -19.39
N ALA A 185 0.50 0.54 -18.80
CA ALA A 185 0.85 -0.18 -17.58
C ALA A 185 2.15 -0.97 -17.71
N ALA A 186 2.35 -1.66 -18.84
CA ALA A 186 3.57 -2.43 -19.08
C ALA A 186 4.82 -1.54 -19.07
N GLN A 187 4.73 -0.33 -19.64
CA GLN A 187 5.84 0.61 -19.62
C GLN A 187 6.11 1.12 -18.21
N PHE A 188 5.07 1.52 -17.47
CA PHE A 188 5.19 1.94 -16.08
C PHE A 188 5.88 0.87 -15.22
N LEU A 189 5.41 -0.39 -15.27
CA LEU A 189 5.99 -1.50 -14.51
C LEU A 189 7.43 -1.81 -14.93
N ARG A 190 7.80 -1.62 -16.20
CA ARG A 190 9.18 -1.80 -16.65
C ARG A 190 10.09 -0.71 -16.08
N GLU A 191 9.67 0.55 -16.13
CA GLU A 191 10.47 1.67 -15.61
C GLU A 191 10.57 1.61 -14.07
N LEU A 192 9.49 1.26 -13.38
CA LEU A 192 9.53 1.01 -11.94
C LEU A 192 10.49 -0.13 -11.59
N LYS A 193 10.40 -1.27 -12.31
CA LYS A 193 11.34 -2.39 -12.13
C LYS A 193 12.80 -1.94 -12.32
N LYS A 194 13.10 -1.16 -13.36
CA LYS A 194 14.46 -0.66 -13.61
C LYS A 194 14.95 0.26 -12.49
N ARG A 195 14.07 1.12 -11.97
CA ARG A 195 14.40 2.06 -10.91
C ARG A 195 14.65 1.38 -9.57
N VAL A 196 13.90 0.31 -9.27
CA VAL A 196 13.98 -0.42 -7.99
C VAL A 196 15.00 -1.57 -8.03
N ARG A 197 15.33 -2.05 -9.25
CA ARG A 197 16.34 -3.08 -9.44
C ARG A 197 17.72 -2.42 -9.54
N ASP A 198 18.31 -2.19 -8.38
CA ASP A 198 19.65 -1.59 -8.29
C ASP A 198 20.77 -2.53 -8.73
N ARG A 199 20.54 -3.85 -8.77
CA ARG A 199 21.58 -4.84 -9.05
C ARG A 199 21.08 -6.07 -9.82
N SER A 200 21.98 -6.69 -10.59
CA SER A 200 21.68 -7.87 -11.41
C SER A 200 21.46 -9.15 -10.60
N ASP A 201 21.99 -9.22 -9.38
CA ASP A 201 21.94 -10.35 -8.44
C ASP A 201 20.64 -10.43 -7.60
N ILE A 202 19.67 -9.56 -7.90
CA ILE A 202 18.37 -9.53 -7.25
C ILE A 202 17.33 -10.15 -8.17
N TYR A 203 16.72 -11.25 -7.71
CA TYR A 203 15.53 -11.79 -8.35
C TYR A 203 14.32 -10.90 -8.00
N PHE A 204 13.53 -10.57 -9.03
CA PHE A 204 12.40 -9.65 -8.93
C PHE A 204 11.13 -10.34 -9.40
N ASN A 205 10.10 -10.39 -8.55
CA ASN A 205 8.82 -11.00 -8.85
C ASN A 205 7.65 -10.08 -8.50
N TRP A 206 6.70 -9.97 -9.41
CA TRP A 206 5.44 -9.27 -9.21
C TRP A 206 4.38 -10.24 -8.72
N ILE A 207 3.50 -9.80 -7.81
CA ILE A 207 2.34 -10.55 -7.33
C ILE A 207 1.13 -9.62 -7.37
N LEU A 208 0.06 -10.07 -8.02
CA LEU A 208 -1.21 -9.33 -8.12
C LEU A 208 -2.30 -10.09 -7.38
N THR A 209 -2.97 -9.41 -6.45
CA THR A 209 -4.05 -9.98 -5.64
C THR A 209 -5.26 -9.06 -5.67
N ARG A 210 -6.46 -9.61 -5.91
CA ARG A 210 -7.68 -8.80 -5.87
C ARG A 210 -7.95 -8.32 -4.46
N VAL A 211 -8.39 -7.07 -4.36
CA VAL A 211 -8.79 -6.46 -3.10
C VAL A 211 -10.17 -5.84 -3.27
N ARG A 212 -10.98 -5.83 -2.22
CA ARG A 212 -12.28 -5.17 -2.17
C ARG A 212 -12.34 -4.32 -0.91
N PRO A 213 -12.32 -2.98 -1.03
CA PRO A 213 -12.64 -2.11 0.09
C PRO A 213 -14.08 -2.34 0.53
N ASN A 214 -14.29 -2.64 1.80
CA ASN A 214 -15.59 -2.85 2.42
C ASN A 214 -16.00 -1.57 3.16
N ILE A 215 -16.48 -0.58 2.41
CA ILE A 215 -16.95 0.70 2.96
C ILE A 215 -18.44 0.67 3.37
N ALA A 216 -19.12 -0.48 3.29
CA ALA A 216 -20.59 -0.54 3.32
C ALA A 216 -21.19 -1.39 4.45
N GLY A 217 -20.41 -2.08 5.28
CA GLY A 217 -20.95 -3.09 6.21
C GLY A 217 -20.65 -2.89 7.70
N THR A 218 -19.49 -2.37 8.04
CA THR A 218 -18.99 -2.32 9.43
C THR A 218 -18.23 -1.03 9.66
N SER A 219 -18.39 -0.43 10.85
CA SER A 219 -17.60 0.73 11.21
C SER A 219 -16.14 0.32 11.36
N THR A 220 -15.24 1.11 10.78
CA THR A 220 -13.80 0.87 10.81
C THR A 220 -13.08 2.01 11.53
N PRO A 221 -11.87 1.79 12.08
CA PRO A 221 -11.08 2.87 12.67
C PRO A 221 -10.75 4.02 11.71
N ILE A 222 -10.86 3.78 10.39
CA ILE A 222 -10.57 4.78 9.36
C ILE A 222 -11.81 5.53 8.85
N ASP A 223 -13.00 5.29 9.42
CA ASP A 223 -14.24 5.97 9.00
C ASP A 223 -14.12 7.50 9.13
N VAL A 224 -13.46 7.99 10.17
CA VAL A 224 -13.21 9.43 10.37
C VAL A 224 -12.40 10.03 9.21
N LEU A 225 -11.42 9.28 8.68
CA LEU A 225 -10.62 9.70 7.53
C LEU A 225 -11.46 9.72 6.25
N VAL A 226 -12.33 8.71 6.09
CA VAL A 226 -13.27 8.59 4.98
C VAL A 226 -14.29 9.75 5.00
N ASP A 227 -14.84 10.08 6.16
CA ASP A 227 -15.80 11.17 6.29
C ASP A 227 -15.15 12.54 6.10
N HIS A 228 -13.91 12.71 6.55
CA HIS A 228 -13.13 13.92 6.27
C HIS A 228 -12.92 14.16 4.78
N ILE A 229 -12.58 13.13 4.01
CA ILE A 229 -12.39 13.29 2.56
C ILE A 229 -13.72 13.54 1.84
N LYS A 230 -14.81 12.89 2.26
CA LYS A 230 -16.18 13.17 1.75
C LYS A 230 -16.57 14.61 2.01
N ALA A 231 -16.37 15.12 3.23
CA ALA A 231 -16.68 16.50 3.60
C ALA A 231 -15.86 17.51 2.77
N LYS A 232 -14.55 17.29 2.63
CA LYS A 232 -13.69 18.15 1.78
C LYS A 232 -14.10 18.14 0.31
N TYR A 233 -14.59 17.01 -0.19
CA TYR A 233 -15.08 16.92 -1.56
C TYR A 233 -16.41 17.66 -1.72
N ALA A 234 -17.38 17.43 -0.82
CA ALA A 234 -18.67 18.09 -0.82
C ALA A 234 -18.55 19.62 -0.75
N ALA A 235 -17.67 20.14 0.11
CA ALA A 235 -17.43 21.58 0.25
C ALA A 235 -16.92 22.26 -1.04
N ARG A 236 -16.43 21.51 -2.02
CA ARG A 236 -16.02 22.05 -3.34
C ARG A 236 -17.13 22.03 -4.39
N LEU A 237 -18.21 21.31 -4.12
CA LEU A 237 -19.38 21.23 -5.01
C LEU A 237 -20.41 22.31 -4.70
N VAL A 238 -20.29 23.00 -3.57
CA VAL A 238 -21.10 24.16 -3.23
C VAL A 238 -20.51 25.39 -3.92
N PRO A 239 -21.27 26.09 -4.79
CA PRO A 239 -20.81 27.27 -5.55
C PRO A 239 -20.34 28.44 -4.68
#